data_AF-A0A6L3ABR7-F1
#
_entry.id   AF-A0A6L3ABR7-F1
#
_cell.length_a   1.000
_cell.length_b   1.000
_cell.length_c   1.000
_cell.angle_alpha   90.00
_cell.angle_beta   90.00
_cell.angle_gamma   90.00
#
_symmetry.space_group_name_H-M   'P 1'
#
loop_
_entity.id
_entity.type
_entity.pdbx_description
1 polymer ?
#
loop_
_entity_poly.entity_id
_entity_poly.type
_entity_poly.pdbx_seq_one_letter_code
_entity_poly.pdbx_strand_id
1 'polypeptide(L)'
;LPILPGLVRYEEVAAGRIDHALRFTVSRTQRGYIHPATHFASSSTDPNLPPMGLRLRLKPGFDISGYHGQARVILEALKTYGMIVADNGSSWFITGATDSRWNDDDLDQLKTVPGSAFEAVTTGSIQR
;
A
#
# COMPACT_ATOMS: atom_id res chain seq x y z
N LEU A 1 5.93 -0.45 12.39
CA LEU A 1 6.64 -0.78 11.13
C LEU A 1 7.60 0.35 10.79
N PRO A 2 8.74 0.10 10.11
CA PRO A 2 9.59 1.19 9.65
C PRO A 2 8.85 2.05 8.61
N ILE A 3 8.89 3.37 8.79
CA ILE A 3 8.12 4.33 7.97
C ILE A 3 8.81 4.61 6.63
N LEU A 4 10.10 4.97 6.68
CA LEU A 4 10.89 5.42 5.53
C LEU A 4 11.01 4.42 4.36
N PRO A 5 11.20 3.09 4.57
CA PRO A 5 11.31 2.15 3.45
C PRO A 5 9.98 1.87 2.75
N GLY A 6 8.84 2.28 3.31
CA GLY A 6 7.53 2.09 2.69
C GLY A 6 7.01 3.29 1.90
N LEU A 7 7.72 4.43 1.93
CA LEU A 7 7.28 5.64 1.23
C LEU A 7 7.54 5.53 -0.27
N VAL A 8 6.60 6.02 -1.08
CA VAL A 8 6.87 6.26 -2.51
C VAL A 8 7.82 7.44 -2.63
N ARG A 9 8.97 7.28 -3.31
CA ARG A 9 9.94 8.36 -3.51
C ARG A 9 9.92 8.87 -4.94
N TYR A 10 10.08 10.17 -5.11
CA TYR A 10 9.99 10.81 -6.43
C TYR A 10 11.09 10.31 -7.37
N GLU A 11 12.28 10.07 -6.85
CA GLU A 11 13.45 9.64 -7.62
C GLU A 11 13.24 8.25 -8.22
N GLU A 12 12.56 7.37 -7.49
CA GLU A 12 12.19 6.02 -7.95
C GLU A 12 11.13 6.11 -9.06
N VAL A 13 10.11 6.95 -8.86
CA VAL A 13 9.08 7.20 -9.87
C VAL A 13 9.67 7.84 -11.13
N ALA A 14 10.57 8.82 -10.99
CA ALA A 14 11.25 9.48 -12.09
C ALA A 14 12.22 8.54 -12.82
N ALA A 15 12.83 7.58 -12.11
CA ALA A 15 13.61 6.48 -12.70
C ALA A 15 12.72 5.41 -13.37
N GLY A 16 11.39 5.53 -13.26
CA GLY A 16 10.42 4.64 -13.90
C GLY A 16 10.19 3.32 -13.16
N ARG A 17 10.71 3.13 -11.94
CA ARG A 17 10.51 1.90 -11.17
C ARG A 17 10.65 2.11 -9.67
N ILE A 18 9.81 1.43 -8.90
CA ILE A 18 9.92 1.33 -7.45
C ILE A 18 10.14 -0.15 -7.10
N ASP A 19 11.24 -0.47 -6.44
CA ASP A 19 11.70 -1.85 -6.21
C ASP A 19 11.30 -2.41 -4.83
N HIS A 20 10.27 -1.86 -4.19
CA HIS A 20 9.84 -2.24 -2.85
C HIS A 20 8.32 -2.18 -2.66
N ALA A 21 7.84 -2.82 -1.59
CA ALA A 21 6.45 -2.72 -1.19
C ALA A 21 6.16 -1.35 -0.57
N LEU A 22 4.98 -0.81 -0.84
CA LEU A 22 4.56 0.49 -0.32
C LEU A 22 3.88 0.35 1.04
N ARG A 23 3.80 1.43 1.81
CA ARG A 23 2.92 1.49 2.99
C ARG A 23 1.60 2.15 2.66
N PHE A 24 0.54 1.73 3.33
CA PHE A 24 -0.74 2.42 3.29
C PHE A 24 -1.48 2.33 4.63
N THR A 25 -2.56 3.11 4.76
CA THR A 25 -3.42 3.11 5.95
C THR A 25 -4.82 2.57 5.67
N VAL A 26 -5.45 2.07 6.73
CA VAL A 26 -6.83 1.59 6.74
C VAL A 26 -7.58 2.23 7.90
N SER A 27 -8.89 2.41 7.80
CA SER A 27 -9.67 3.04 8.88
C SER A 27 -9.64 2.27 10.21
N ARG A 28 -9.59 0.93 10.15
CA ARG A 28 -9.63 0.05 11.32
C ARG A 28 -8.77 -1.19 11.09
N THR A 29 -8.10 -1.65 12.14
CA THR A 29 -7.41 -2.95 12.19
C THR A 29 -7.89 -3.81 13.35
N GLN A 30 -7.55 -5.09 13.31
CA GLN A 30 -7.65 -5.98 14.47
C GLN A 30 -6.47 -5.81 15.44
N ARG A 31 -6.62 -6.29 16.67
CA ARG A 31 -5.59 -6.45 17.70
C ARG A 31 -4.68 -7.62 17.34
N GLY A 32 -3.94 -7.46 16.25
CA GLY A 32 -3.01 -8.45 15.77
C GLY A 32 -2.15 -7.93 14.62
N TYR A 33 -1.08 -8.66 14.34
CA TYR A 33 -0.09 -8.29 13.34
C TYR A 33 0.52 -9.51 12.64
N ILE A 34 1.06 -9.32 11.44
CA ILE A 34 1.85 -10.32 10.72
C ILE A 34 3.31 -9.83 10.67
N HIS A 35 4.27 -10.69 11.04
CA HIS A 35 5.68 -10.34 10.94
C HIS A 35 6.06 -9.94 9.50
N PRO A 36 6.95 -8.94 9.31
CA PRO A 36 7.83 -8.31 10.30
C PRO A 36 7.20 -7.16 11.09
N ALA A 37 5.89 -6.89 10.97
CA ALA A 37 5.23 -6.01 11.92
C ALA A 37 5.38 -6.58 13.35
N THR A 38 5.47 -5.70 14.34
CA THR A 38 5.65 -6.05 15.76
C THR A 38 4.67 -5.32 16.67
N HIS A 39 3.65 -4.68 16.09
CA HIS A 39 2.70 -3.82 16.78
C HIS A 39 1.31 -3.94 16.17
N PHE A 40 0.28 -3.61 16.96
CA PHE A 40 -1.09 -3.39 16.53
C PHE A 40 -1.55 -2.00 17.02
N ALA A 41 -2.52 -1.40 16.32
CA ALA A 41 -3.02 -0.05 16.64
C ALA A 41 -4.52 -0.05 17.04
N SER A 42 -5.02 -1.17 17.54
CA SER A 42 -6.45 -1.37 17.83
C SER A 42 -6.64 -2.37 18.96
N SER A 43 -7.73 -2.24 19.71
CA SER A 43 -8.20 -3.20 20.71
C SER A 43 -9.22 -4.20 20.15
N SER A 44 -9.70 -4.01 18.91
CA SER A 44 -10.74 -4.83 18.29
C SER A 44 -10.25 -6.25 17.98
N THR A 45 -10.97 -7.28 18.41
CA THR A 45 -10.65 -8.69 18.09
C THR A 45 -11.44 -9.24 16.89
N ASP A 46 -12.16 -8.39 16.17
CA ASP A 46 -12.92 -8.76 14.96
C ASP A 46 -11.98 -9.34 13.88
N PRO A 47 -12.14 -10.63 13.51
CA PRO A 47 -11.27 -11.28 12.53
C PRO A 47 -11.46 -10.75 11.10
N ASN A 48 -12.52 -9.97 10.82
CA ASN A 48 -12.76 -9.37 9.51
C ASN A 48 -11.97 -8.08 9.29
N LEU A 49 -11.30 -7.55 10.32
CA LEU A 49 -10.43 -6.39 10.18
C LEU A 49 -9.01 -6.82 9.80
N PRO A 50 -8.33 -6.07 8.92
CA PRO A 50 -6.95 -6.40 8.55
C PRO A 50 -6.02 -6.29 9.78
N PRO A 51 -5.04 -7.20 9.95
CA PRO A 51 -3.97 -7.03 10.92
C PRO A 51 -2.91 -6.05 10.40
N MET A 52 -2.14 -5.46 11.30
CA MET A 52 -0.94 -4.71 10.89
C MET A 52 0.04 -5.64 10.17
N GLY A 53 0.74 -5.14 9.15
CA GLY A 53 1.64 -5.96 8.35
C GLY A 53 0.94 -6.79 7.26
N LEU A 54 -0.40 -6.79 7.17
CA LEU A 54 -1.09 -7.43 6.04
C LEU A 54 -0.60 -6.84 4.73
N ARG A 55 -0.21 -7.72 3.79
CA ARG A 55 0.20 -7.34 2.45
C ARG A 55 -0.98 -7.49 1.49
N LEU A 56 -1.32 -6.41 0.80
CA LEU A 56 -2.23 -6.38 -0.33
C LEU A 56 -1.42 -6.21 -1.61
N ARG A 57 -1.81 -6.89 -2.70
CA ARG A 57 -1.16 -6.76 -4.01
C ARG A 57 -2.20 -6.48 -5.08
N LEU A 58 -1.87 -5.61 -6.02
CA LEU A 58 -2.73 -5.36 -7.18
C LEU A 58 -2.75 -6.63 -8.03
N LYS A 59 -3.94 -7.12 -8.40
CA LYS A 59 -4.08 -8.36 -9.17
C LYS A 59 -3.31 -8.27 -10.48
N PRO A 60 -2.58 -9.32 -10.90
CA PRO A 60 -1.81 -9.29 -12.15
C PRO A 60 -2.65 -8.91 -13.38
N GLY A 61 -3.90 -9.39 -13.42
CA GLY A 61 -4.86 -9.14 -14.51
C GLY A 61 -5.61 -7.81 -14.46
N PHE A 62 -5.39 -6.95 -13.45
CA PHE A 62 -5.98 -5.61 -13.46
C PHE A 62 -5.33 -4.77 -14.57
N ASP A 63 -6.12 -4.24 -15.51
CA ASP A 63 -5.56 -3.46 -16.61
C ASP A 63 -5.10 -2.08 -16.11
N ILE A 64 -3.84 -1.75 -16.41
CA ILE A 64 -3.22 -0.46 -16.09
C ILE A 64 -2.84 0.32 -17.35
N SER A 65 -3.26 -0.15 -18.53
CA SER A 65 -2.89 0.44 -19.82
C SER A 65 -3.38 1.88 -19.98
N GLY A 66 -4.53 2.22 -19.39
CA GLY A 66 -5.12 3.55 -19.39
C GLY A 66 -4.50 4.54 -18.40
N TYR A 67 -3.56 4.08 -17.55
CA TYR A 67 -2.87 4.95 -16.59
C TYR A 67 -1.55 5.45 -17.17
N HIS A 68 -1.20 6.68 -16.85
CA HIS A 68 0.02 7.34 -17.33
C HIS A 68 0.82 8.02 -16.21
N GLY A 69 2.02 8.47 -16.59
CA GLY A 69 2.90 9.25 -15.73
C GLY A 69 3.23 8.54 -14.42
N GLN A 70 3.22 9.32 -13.34
CA GLN A 70 3.66 8.86 -12.02
C GLN A 70 2.77 7.74 -11.45
N ALA A 71 1.45 7.79 -11.71
CA ALA A 71 0.53 6.76 -11.25
C ALA A 71 0.81 5.40 -11.87
N ARG A 72 1.18 5.34 -13.16
CA ARG A 72 1.50 4.07 -13.82
C ARG A 72 2.66 3.35 -13.15
N VAL A 73 3.73 4.06 -12.83
CA VAL A 73 4.91 3.50 -12.14
C VAL A 73 4.54 2.94 -10.76
N ILE A 74 3.69 3.66 -10.02
CA ILE A 74 3.18 3.21 -8.72
C ILE A 74 2.32 1.94 -8.89
N LEU A 75 1.47 1.86 -9.92
CA LEU A 75 0.65 0.68 -10.17
C LEU A 75 1.47 -0.55 -10.57
N GLU A 76 2.54 -0.36 -11.34
CA GLU A 76 3.50 -1.43 -11.65
C GLU A 76 4.18 -1.95 -10.38
N ALA A 77 4.55 -1.06 -9.46
CA ALA A 77 5.06 -1.44 -8.15
C ALA A 77 4.02 -2.17 -7.29
N LEU A 78 2.76 -1.73 -7.30
CA LEU A 78 1.67 -2.40 -6.59
C LEU A 78 1.34 -3.79 -7.15
N LYS A 79 1.55 -4.02 -8.46
CA LYS A 79 1.44 -5.37 -9.05
C LYS A 79 2.58 -6.27 -8.62
N THR A 80 3.81 -5.74 -8.56
CA THR A 80 5.01 -6.55 -8.31
C THR A 80 5.23 -6.79 -6.82
N TYR A 81 5.21 -5.71 -6.04
CA TYR A 81 5.52 -5.70 -4.62
C TYR A 81 4.30 -5.47 -3.73
N GLY A 82 3.23 -4.88 -4.23
CA GLY A 82 2.06 -4.58 -3.41
C GLY A 82 2.34 -3.55 -2.32
N MET A 83 1.51 -3.55 -1.29
CA MET A 83 1.53 -2.60 -0.19
C MET A 83 1.15 -3.24 1.14
N ILE A 84 1.59 -2.63 2.23
CA ILE A 84 1.52 -3.18 3.59
C ILE A 84 0.70 -2.25 4.49
N VAL A 85 -0.25 -2.83 5.23
CA VAL A 85 -1.02 -2.13 6.27
C VAL A 85 -0.05 -1.68 7.36
N ALA A 86 0.18 -0.37 7.43
CA ALA A 86 1.19 0.19 8.32
C ALA A 86 0.60 0.93 9.53
N ASP A 87 -0.61 1.46 9.41
CA ASP A 87 -1.25 2.26 10.45
C ASP A 87 -2.77 2.40 10.23
N ASN A 88 -3.45 2.96 11.23
CA ASN A 88 -4.83 3.42 11.12
C ASN A 88 -4.89 4.86 10.56
N GLY A 89 -5.80 5.11 9.63
CA GLY A 89 -5.96 6.40 8.96
C GLY A 89 -7.00 6.34 7.84
N SER A 90 -6.93 7.28 6.89
CA SER A 90 -7.79 7.21 5.71
C SER A 90 -7.52 5.92 4.93
N SER A 91 -8.59 5.18 4.60
CA SER A 91 -8.46 3.92 3.87
C SER A 91 -7.84 4.17 2.49
N TRP A 92 -6.98 3.25 2.06
CA TRP A 92 -6.31 3.27 0.75
C TRP A 92 -5.35 4.44 0.54
N PHE A 93 -4.94 5.11 1.61
CA PHE A 93 -3.99 6.22 1.51
C PHE A 93 -2.55 5.71 1.47
N ILE A 94 -1.91 5.81 0.30
CA ILE A 94 -0.49 5.52 0.09
C ILE A 94 0.33 6.77 0.44
N THR A 95 1.40 6.60 1.21
CA THR A 95 2.22 7.74 1.65
C THR A 95 3.43 7.92 0.72
N GLY A 96 3.55 9.08 0.09
CA GLY A 96 4.74 9.52 -0.63
C GLY A 96 5.67 10.37 0.24
N ALA A 97 6.96 10.43 -0.11
CA ALA A 97 7.88 11.41 0.43
C ALA A 97 7.51 12.81 -0.09
N THR A 98 7.70 13.85 0.74
CA THR A 98 7.42 15.23 0.35
C THR A 98 8.36 15.66 -0.78
N ASP A 99 7.81 16.04 -1.92
CA ASP A 99 8.55 16.56 -3.07
C ASP A 99 7.65 17.52 -3.86
N SER A 100 8.19 18.62 -4.35
CA SER A 100 7.41 19.61 -5.13
C SER A 100 7.19 19.21 -6.59
N ARG A 101 7.83 18.12 -7.05
CA ARG A 101 7.77 17.64 -8.44
C ARG A 101 6.69 16.58 -8.65
N TRP A 102 5.94 16.21 -7.62
CA TRP A 102 4.74 15.38 -7.76
C TRP A 102 3.75 16.07 -8.71
N ASN A 103 3.15 15.27 -9.58
CA ASN A 103 2.11 15.70 -10.50
C ASN A 103 0.77 15.18 -9.98
N ASP A 104 -0.01 16.05 -9.35
CA ASP A 104 -1.28 15.67 -8.74
C ASP A 104 -2.30 15.16 -9.77
N ASP A 105 -2.28 15.66 -11.01
CA ASP A 105 -3.16 15.17 -12.10
C ASP A 105 -2.83 13.71 -12.44
N ASP A 106 -1.54 13.34 -12.41
CA ASP A 106 -1.15 11.94 -12.58
C ASP A 106 -1.59 11.12 -11.37
N LEU A 107 -1.28 11.57 -10.16
CA LEU A 107 -1.51 10.81 -8.92
C LEU A 107 -2.99 10.60 -8.62
N ASP A 108 -3.86 11.52 -9.04
CA ASP A 108 -5.31 11.42 -8.83
C ASP A 108 -5.94 10.22 -9.54
N GLN A 109 -5.31 9.70 -10.59
CA GLN A 109 -5.72 8.45 -11.24
C GLN A 109 -5.75 7.27 -10.25
N LEU A 110 -4.87 7.25 -9.24
CA LEU A 110 -4.81 6.16 -8.25
C LEU A 110 -6.11 6.01 -7.46
N LYS A 111 -6.87 7.10 -7.29
CA LYS A 111 -8.17 7.10 -6.58
C LYS A 111 -9.24 6.28 -7.32
N THR A 112 -9.05 6.04 -8.63
CA THR A 112 -9.99 5.28 -9.45
C THR A 112 -9.80 3.76 -9.34
N VAL A 113 -8.69 3.30 -8.74
CA VAL A 113 -8.43 1.87 -8.55
C VAL A 113 -9.30 1.34 -7.41
N PRO A 114 -10.24 0.41 -7.68
CA PRO A 114 -11.11 -0.09 -6.64
C PRO A 114 -10.34 -1.06 -5.73
N GLY A 115 -10.71 -1.10 -4.45
CA GLY A 115 -10.13 -2.07 -3.50
C GLY A 115 -10.30 -3.53 -3.93
N SER A 116 -11.35 -3.84 -4.71
CA SER A 116 -11.60 -5.17 -5.29
C SER A 116 -10.58 -5.60 -6.33
N ALA A 117 -9.77 -4.66 -6.85
CA ALA A 117 -8.63 -4.96 -7.73
C ALA A 117 -7.44 -5.56 -6.97
N PHE A 118 -7.45 -5.52 -5.64
CA PHE A 118 -6.39 -6.07 -4.81
C PHE A 118 -6.73 -7.48 -4.31
N GLU A 119 -5.68 -8.22 -3.98
CA GLU A 119 -5.74 -9.51 -3.30
C GLU A 119 -4.90 -9.47 -2.02
N ALA A 120 -5.33 -10.19 -0.99
CA ALA A 120 -4.52 -10.40 0.20
C ALA A 120 -3.44 -11.46 -0.08
N VAL A 121 -2.19 -11.14 0.27
CA VAL A 121 -1.06 -12.06 0.13
C VAL A 121 -0.74 -12.66 1.49
N THR A 122 -0.85 -13.98 1.59
CA THR A 122 -0.43 -14.73 2.78
C THR A 122 1.07 -14.59 2.97
N THR A 123 1.46 -13.92 4.05
CA THR A 123 2.87 -13.65 4.40
C THR A 123 3.30 -14.26 5.73
N GLY A 124 2.35 -14.79 6.50
CA GLY A 124 2.60 -15.44 7.78
C GLY A 124 1.32 -15.57 8.61
N SER A 125 1.45 -16.09 9.83
CA SER A 125 0.35 -16.17 10.79
C SER A 125 0.17 -14.84 11.55
N ILE A 126 -1.07 -14.58 11.95
CA ILE A 126 -1.42 -13.42 12.77
C ILE A 126 -1.00 -13.67 14.22
N GLN A 127 -0.14 -12.80 14.74
CA GLN A 127 0.26 -12.72 16.15
C GLN A 127 -0.72 -11.81 16.90
N ARG A 128 -1.01 -12.12 18.17
CA ARG A 128 -1.97 -11.39 19.03
C ARG A 128 -1.36 -11.03 20.37
#